data_AF-A0A6I0DTN2-F1
#
_entry.id   AF-A0A6I0DTN2-F1
#
_cell.length_a   1.000
_cell.length_b   1.000
_cell.length_c   1.000
_cell.angle_alpha   90.00
_cell.angle_beta   90.00
_cell.angle_gamma   90.00
#
_symmetry.space_group_name_H-M   'P 1'
#
loop_
_entity.id
_entity.type
_entity.pdbx_description
1 polymer ?
#
loop_
_entity_poly.entity_id
_entity_poly.type
_entity_poly.pdbx_seq_one_letter_code
_entity_poly.pdbx_strand_id
1 'polypeptide(L)'
;MNLNTGDTRLLIEVGRERGLLRNQLAYVLATVRHETGGKMKPVRENMNYRAERILEVFGAKHSAKVTKAEAQKLAGNPQALAERVYGLGNPKKAAELGNTQKGDGYKYRGGGYEQRTGRVNFRRVGLESNPDKIVDPAEAAQAVIKDMVEGNYTGKKLSDYITLKKSDFTNARQIINRLDSAALIAGFARDYDDALRATGYGEGSTKPAPVESTPEPGAPEESGQPEPIGLGALVVKLFAAIAAIFKGKSSEQI
;
A
#
# COMPACT_ATOMS: atom_id res chain seq x y z
N MET A 1 -19.08 -3.30 11.15
CA MET A 1 -17.98 -3.99 10.44
C MET A 1 -17.43 -5.14 11.30
N ASN A 2 -16.94 -6.24 10.73
CA ASN A 2 -16.34 -7.34 11.52
C ASN A 2 -14.88 -7.02 11.89
N LEU A 3 -14.55 -6.99 13.18
CA LEU A 3 -13.20 -6.71 13.68
C LEU A 3 -12.31 -7.96 13.83
N ASN A 4 -12.78 -9.13 13.39
CA ASN A 4 -12.12 -10.42 13.53
C ASN A 4 -11.70 -11.03 12.18
N THR A 5 -11.92 -10.31 11.07
CA THR A 5 -11.53 -10.79 9.73
C THR A 5 -10.02 -10.63 9.52
N GLY A 6 -9.35 -11.70 9.12
CA GLY A 6 -7.91 -11.70 8.84
C GLY A 6 -7.09 -11.11 9.98
N ASP A 7 -6.23 -10.14 9.67
CA ASP A 7 -5.31 -9.50 10.62
C ASP A 7 -5.90 -8.25 11.28
N THR A 8 -7.23 -8.04 11.21
CA THR A 8 -7.87 -6.82 11.74
C THR A 8 -7.51 -6.55 13.21
N ARG A 9 -7.48 -7.59 14.06
CA ARG A 9 -7.11 -7.43 15.48
C ARG A 9 -5.66 -6.98 15.66
N LEU A 10 -4.74 -7.52 14.89
CA LEU A 10 -3.33 -7.13 14.91
C LEU A 10 -3.15 -5.68 14.46
N LEU A 11 -3.84 -5.25 13.40
CA LEU A 11 -3.83 -3.85 12.96
C LEU A 11 -4.35 -2.90 14.04
N ILE A 12 -5.38 -3.32 14.80
CA ILE A 12 -5.91 -2.55 15.94
C ILE A 12 -4.89 -2.46 17.07
N GLU A 13 -4.21 -3.56 17.39
CA GLU A 13 -3.16 -3.62 18.40
C GLU A 13 -1.98 -2.71 18.05
N VAL A 14 -1.39 -2.87 16.87
CA VAL A 14 -0.29 -2.03 16.39
C VAL A 14 -0.72 -0.56 16.29
N GLY A 15 -1.94 -0.28 15.83
CA GLY A 15 -2.49 1.08 15.79
C GLY A 15 -2.59 1.71 17.17
N ARG A 16 -2.99 0.93 18.18
CA ARG A 16 -3.07 1.37 19.58
C ARG A 16 -1.68 1.66 20.15
N GLU A 17 -0.72 0.77 19.94
CA GLU A 17 0.67 0.93 20.37
C GLU A 17 1.30 2.19 19.78
N ARG A 18 0.96 2.52 18.53
CA ARG A 18 1.41 3.75 17.86
C ARG A 18 0.56 4.99 18.16
N GLY A 19 -0.42 4.88 19.06
CA GLY A 19 -1.22 6.01 19.53
C GLY A 19 -2.19 6.59 18.48
N LEU A 20 -2.63 5.80 17.49
CA LEU A 20 -3.59 6.27 16.50
C LEU A 20 -4.93 6.60 17.16
N LEU A 21 -5.51 7.74 16.76
CA LEU A 21 -6.89 8.07 17.08
C LEU A 21 -7.83 7.02 16.51
N ARG A 22 -8.98 6.81 17.15
CA ARG A 22 -10.01 5.86 16.69
C ARG A 22 -10.36 6.04 15.21
N ASN A 23 -10.61 7.28 14.80
CA ASN A 23 -10.94 7.62 13.42
C ASN A 23 -9.76 7.45 12.45
N GLN A 24 -8.52 7.65 12.89
CA GLN A 24 -7.32 7.35 12.09
C GLN A 24 -7.19 5.85 11.87
N LEU A 25 -7.32 5.05 12.93
CA LEU A 25 -7.28 3.59 12.84
C LEU A 25 -8.43 3.05 11.96
N ALA A 26 -9.63 3.61 12.08
CA ALA A 26 -10.75 3.25 11.23
C ALA A 26 -10.43 3.43 9.74
N TYR A 27 -9.73 4.51 9.39
CA TYR A 27 -9.30 4.77 8.02
C TYR A 27 -8.21 3.81 7.53
N VAL A 28 -7.25 3.45 8.40
CA VAL A 28 -6.24 2.42 8.11
C VAL A 28 -6.92 1.10 7.78
N LEU A 29 -7.85 0.64 8.63
CA LEU A 29 -8.59 -0.60 8.42
C LEU A 29 -9.43 -0.58 7.13
N ALA A 30 -10.08 0.55 6.83
CA ALA A 30 -10.84 0.73 5.60
C ALA A 30 -9.98 0.62 4.35
N THR A 31 -8.78 1.20 4.40
CA THR A 31 -7.80 1.12 3.31
C THR A 31 -7.31 -0.31 3.15
N VAL A 32 -6.84 -0.97 4.22
CA VAL A 32 -6.42 -2.37 4.16
C VAL A 32 -7.52 -3.28 3.64
N ARG A 33 -8.78 -3.05 4.05
CA ARG A 33 -9.93 -3.80 3.54
C ARG A 33 -10.09 -3.64 2.04
N HIS A 34 -9.99 -2.40 1.53
CA HIS A 34 -10.09 -2.14 0.10
C HIS A 34 -8.95 -2.78 -0.68
N GLU A 35 -7.71 -2.57 -0.22
CA GLU A 35 -6.48 -3.08 -0.83
C GLU A 35 -6.28 -4.59 -0.58
N THR A 36 -7.21 -5.30 0.04
CA THR A 36 -7.12 -6.77 0.17
C THR A 36 -8.35 -7.48 -0.35
N GLY A 37 -9.29 -6.74 -0.96
CA GLY A 37 -10.59 -7.28 -1.35
C GLY A 37 -11.37 -7.84 -0.14
N GLY A 38 -11.16 -7.28 1.05
CA GLY A 38 -11.80 -7.68 2.30
C GLY A 38 -11.15 -8.86 3.03
N LYS A 39 -10.08 -9.46 2.49
CA LYS A 39 -9.39 -10.59 3.15
C LYS A 39 -8.63 -10.19 4.39
N MET A 40 -8.20 -8.93 4.47
CA MET A 40 -7.39 -8.40 5.58
C MET A 40 -6.12 -9.22 5.84
N LYS A 41 -5.43 -9.64 4.76
CA LYS A 41 -4.19 -10.41 4.81
C LYS A 41 -3.18 -9.78 3.84
N PRO A 42 -1.89 -9.68 4.21
CA PRO A 42 -0.87 -9.19 3.28
C PRO A 42 -0.61 -10.26 2.23
N VAL A 43 -0.25 -9.84 1.03
CA VAL A 43 0.04 -10.76 -0.09
C VAL A 43 1.29 -10.34 -0.82
N ARG A 44 1.93 -11.30 -1.48
CA ARG A 44 3.07 -11.07 -2.38
C ARG A 44 2.63 -11.29 -3.82
N GLU A 45 3.02 -10.36 -4.70
CA GLU A 45 2.88 -10.56 -6.14
C GLU A 45 3.75 -11.74 -6.61
N ASN A 46 3.15 -12.70 -7.31
CA ASN A 46 3.88 -13.89 -7.77
C ASN A 46 4.67 -13.64 -9.07
N MET A 47 4.28 -12.64 -9.87
CA MET A 47 4.81 -12.30 -11.18
C MET A 47 4.75 -13.43 -12.22
N ASN A 48 4.00 -14.50 -11.96
CA ASN A 48 3.91 -15.64 -12.86
C ASN A 48 2.63 -15.56 -13.69
N TYR A 49 2.76 -15.04 -14.90
CA TYR A 49 1.65 -14.78 -15.81
C TYR A 49 1.83 -15.49 -17.15
N ARG A 50 0.71 -15.87 -17.77
CA ARG A 50 0.65 -16.21 -19.20
C ARG A 50 0.83 -14.96 -20.06
N ALA A 51 1.28 -15.12 -21.31
CA ALA A 51 1.59 -14.01 -22.20
C ALA A 51 0.41 -13.04 -22.40
N GLU A 52 -0.80 -13.56 -22.55
CA GLU A 52 -2.02 -12.76 -22.72
C GLU A 52 -2.24 -11.87 -21.50
N ARG A 53 -2.07 -12.44 -20.30
CA ARG A 53 -2.25 -11.72 -19.05
C ARG A 53 -1.16 -10.68 -18.81
N ILE A 54 0.07 -10.93 -19.27
CA ILE A 54 1.15 -9.93 -19.25
C ILE A 54 0.76 -8.71 -20.08
N LEU A 55 0.17 -8.90 -21.26
CA LEU A 55 -0.26 -7.78 -22.10
C LEU A 55 -1.41 -6.99 -21.50
N GLU A 56 -2.37 -7.68 -20.87
CA GLU A 56 -3.48 -7.04 -20.17
C GLU A 56 -3.02 -6.14 -19.02
N VAL A 57 -2.01 -6.58 -18.25
CA VAL A 57 -1.57 -5.88 -17.03
C VAL A 57 -0.42 -4.91 -17.30
N PHE A 58 0.57 -5.32 -18.08
CA PHE A 58 1.84 -4.63 -18.28
C PHE A 58 2.08 -4.13 -19.72
N GLY A 59 1.09 -4.26 -20.61
CA GLY A 59 1.15 -3.83 -22.00
C GLY A 59 1.07 -2.31 -22.20
N ALA A 60 0.48 -1.87 -23.32
CA ALA A 60 0.60 -0.50 -23.83
C ALA A 60 0.17 0.63 -22.85
N LYS A 61 -0.77 0.36 -21.94
CA LYS A 61 -1.25 1.34 -20.93
C LYS A 61 -0.40 1.39 -19.66
N HIS A 62 0.52 0.45 -19.48
CA HIS A 62 1.41 0.38 -18.33
C HIS A 62 2.74 1.06 -18.64
N SER A 63 3.44 1.53 -17.61
CA SER A 63 4.77 2.16 -17.76
C SER A 63 5.81 1.28 -18.46
N ALA A 64 5.73 -0.03 -18.24
CA ALA A 64 6.63 -1.02 -18.84
C ALA A 64 6.41 -1.22 -20.36
N LYS A 65 5.20 -0.94 -20.86
CA LYS A 65 4.81 -1.10 -22.27
C LYS A 65 5.28 -2.43 -22.89
N VAL A 66 5.06 -3.54 -22.18
CA VAL A 66 5.49 -4.86 -22.63
C VAL A 66 4.82 -5.19 -23.96
N THR A 67 5.63 -5.52 -24.97
CA THR A 67 5.18 -5.87 -26.31
C THR A 67 4.72 -7.33 -26.38
N LYS A 68 3.96 -7.70 -27.43
CA LYS A 68 3.53 -9.09 -27.65
C LYS A 68 4.70 -10.08 -27.72
N ALA A 69 5.79 -9.68 -28.39
CA ALA A 69 7.00 -10.50 -28.52
C ALA A 69 7.73 -10.68 -27.18
N GLU A 70 7.80 -9.62 -26.35
CA GLU A 70 8.35 -9.74 -25.00
C GLU A 70 7.47 -10.61 -24.11
N ALA A 71 6.14 -10.42 -24.14
CA ALA A 71 5.20 -11.17 -23.32
C ALA A 71 5.31 -12.69 -23.54
N GLN A 72 5.51 -13.14 -24.79
CA GLN A 72 5.75 -14.55 -25.11
C GLN A 72 7.03 -15.09 -24.46
N LYS A 73 8.10 -14.30 -24.41
CA LYS A 73 9.38 -14.70 -23.80
C LYS A 73 9.33 -14.66 -22.27
N LEU A 74 8.53 -13.77 -21.70
CA LEU A 74 8.44 -13.54 -20.26
C LEU A 74 7.39 -14.42 -19.57
N ALA A 75 6.47 -15.03 -20.33
CA ALA A 75 5.46 -15.91 -19.79
C ALA A 75 6.08 -17.07 -18.99
N GLY A 76 5.56 -17.33 -17.79
CA GLY A 76 6.10 -18.37 -16.91
C GLY A 76 7.43 -18.02 -16.22
N ASN A 77 8.00 -16.83 -16.46
CA ASN A 77 9.30 -16.42 -15.90
C ASN A 77 9.15 -15.18 -14.99
N PRO A 78 8.83 -15.38 -13.70
CA PRO A 78 8.47 -14.28 -12.82
C PRO A 78 9.63 -13.34 -12.50
N GLN A 79 10.86 -13.85 -12.40
CA GLN A 79 12.05 -13.01 -12.16
C GLN A 79 12.32 -12.12 -13.36
N ALA A 80 12.31 -12.67 -14.58
CA ALA A 80 12.54 -11.88 -15.79
C ALA A 80 11.42 -10.86 -16.01
N LEU A 81 10.17 -11.23 -15.77
CA LEU A 81 9.05 -10.31 -15.88
C LEU A 81 9.18 -9.16 -14.88
N ALA A 82 9.50 -9.44 -13.62
CA ALA A 82 9.65 -8.40 -12.61
C ALA A 82 10.85 -7.49 -12.88
N GLU A 83 11.96 -8.04 -13.37
CA GLU A 83 13.11 -7.24 -13.81
C GLU A 83 12.77 -6.36 -15.02
N ARG A 84 11.94 -6.85 -15.95
CA ARG A 84 11.45 -6.07 -17.09
C ARG A 84 10.48 -4.96 -16.69
N VAL A 85 9.65 -5.18 -15.67
CA VAL A 85 8.58 -4.26 -15.27
C VAL A 85 9.06 -3.23 -14.25
N TYR A 86 9.78 -3.67 -13.22
CA TYR A 86 10.18 -2.88 -12.05
C TYR A 86 11.70 -2.67 -11.93
N GLY A 87 12.51 -3.48 -12.63
CA GLY A 87 13.97 -3.43 -12.60
C GLY A 87 14.56 -2.73 -13.82
N LEU A 88 15.82 -3.05 -14.14
CA LEU A 88 16.63 -2.36 -15.16
C LEU A 88 16.04 -2.46 -16.58
N GLY A 89 15.13 -3.40 -16.84
CA GLY A 89 14.38 -3.47 -18.10
C GLY A 89 13.33 -2.36 -18.28
N ASN A 90 13.11 -1.53 -17.26
CA ASN A 90 12.29 -0.31 -17.32
C ASN A 90 13.02 0.83 -16.60
N PRO A 91 14.04 1.47 -17.21
CA PRO A 91 14.98 2.35 -16.52
C PRO A 91 14.33 3.51 -15.77
N LYS A 92 13.30 4.14 -16.36
CA LYS A 92 12.57 5.23 -15.70
C LYS A 92 11.91 4.75 -14.41
N LYS A 93 11.19 3.61 -14.46
CA LYS A 93 10.54 3.03 -13.28
C LYS A 93 11.56 2.51 -12.28
N ALA A 94 12.66 1.92 -12.74
CA ALA A 94 13.74 1.43 -11.89
C ALA A 94 14.32 2.57 -11.03
N ALA A 95 14.60 3.72 -11.65
CA ALA A 95 15.08 4.92 -10.97
C ALA A 95 14.06 5.42 -9.92
N GLU A 96 12.78 5.53 -10.29
CA GLU A 96 11.69 5.92 -9.37
C GLU A 96 11.59 4.99 -8.15
N LEU A 97 11.81 3.69 -8.35
CA LEU A 97 11.71 2.67 -7.30
C LEU A 97 13.02 2.46 -6.52
N GLY A 98 14.11 3.09 -6.92
CA GLY A 98 15.46 2.83 -6.40
C GLY A 98 16.00 1.43 -6.75
N ASN A 99 15.41 0.73 -7.71
CA ASN A 99 15.79 -0.60 -8.17
C ASN A 99 16.99 -0.52 -9.13
N THR A 100 18.16 -0.18 -8.57
CA THR A 100 19.37 0.13 -9.34
C THR A 100 20.29 -1.07 -9.55
N GLN A 101 19.97 -2.22 -8.96
CA GLN A 101 20.77 -3.44 -9.06
C GLN A 101 20.00 -4.53 -9.80
N LYS A 102 20.74 -5.38 -10.52
CA LYS A 102 20.16 -6.55 -11.20
C LYS A 102 19.41 -7.43 -10.19
N GLY A 103 18.16 -7.75 -10.48
CA GLY A 103 17.31 -8.59 -9.64
C GLY A 103 16.45 -7.82 -8.64
N ASP A 104 16.66 -6.51 -8.51
CA ASP A 104 15.84 -5.65 -7.66
C ASP A 104 14.37 -5.65 -8.06
N GLY A 105 14.09 -5.78 -9.37
CA GLY A 105 12.73 -5.80 -9.87
C GLY A 105 11.90 -6.93 -9.24
N TYR A 106 12.50 -8.11 -9.05
CA TYR A 106 11.84 -9.23 -8.39
C TYR A 106 11.96 -9.17 -6.86
N LYS A 107 13.14 -8.81 -6.35
CA LYS A 107 13.42 -8.77 -4.90
C LYS A 107 12.48 -7.80 -4.17
N TYR A 108 12.17 -6.66 -4.77
CA TYR A 108 11.31 -5.61 -4.19
C TYR A 108 9.97 -5.48 -4.92
N ARG A 109 9.44 -6.58 -5.47
CA ARG A 109 8.10 -6.63 -6.09
C ARG A 109 6.98 -6.42 -5.08
N GLY A 110 5.77 -6.11 -5.58
CA GLY A 110 4.58 -5.79 -4.80
C GLY A 110 4.33 -6.72 -3.62
N GLY A 111 4.19 -6.17 -2.42
CA GLY A 111 3.93 -6.93 -1.19
C GLY A 111 3.17 -6.15 -0.13
N GLY A 112 2.66 -6.84 0.89
CA GLY A 112 1.95 -6.23 2.03
C GLY A 112 0.46 -6.04 1.79
N TYR A 113 -0.19 -5.24 2.64
CA TYR A 113 -1.60 -4.92 2.50
C TYR A 113 -1.87 -4.00 1.30
N GLU A 114 -0.92 -3.13 0.99
CA GLU A 114 -1.06 -2.03 0.04
C GLU A 114 -0.13 -2.15 -1.19
N GLN A 115 0.44 -3.34 -1.41
CA GLN A 115 1.28 -3.67 -2.59
C GLN A 115 2.52 -2.77 -2.77
N ARG A 116 3.23 -2.52 -1.67
CA ARG A 116 4.53 -1.82 -1.65
C ARG A 116 5.52 -2.44 -2.63
N THR A 117 6.13 -1.60 -3.46
CA THR A 117 7.07 -2.01 -4.52
C THR A 117 8.27 -1.06 -4.54
N GLY A 118 9.48 -1.59 -4.78
CA GLY A 118 10.71 -0.81 -4.98
C GLY A 118 11.62 -0.73 -3.76
N ARG A 119 12.93 -0.89 -3.98
CA ARG A 119 13.98 -0.89 -2.95
C ARG A 119 13.88 0.30 -1.99
N VAL A 120 13.71 1.51 -2.53
CA VAL A 120 13.63 2.73 -1.71
C VAL A 120 12.42 2.69 -0.77
N ASN A 121 11.31 2.09 -1.21
CA ASN A 121 10.10 1.96 -0.41
C ASN A 121 10.27 0.89 0.66
N PHE A 122 10.88 -0.26 0.36
CA PHE A 122 11.20 -1.26 1.38
C PHE A 122 12.17 -0.70 2.44
N ARG A 123 13.14 0.12 2.05
CA ARG A 123 14.03 0.84 2.98
C ARG A 123 13.27 1.73 3.95
N ARG A 124 12.28 2.50 3.47
CA ARG A 124 11.47 3.41 4.30
C ARG A 124 10.74 2.70 5.44
N VAL A 125 10.44 1.41 5.30
CA VAL A 125 9.76 0.60 6.32
C VAL A 125 10.71 -0.38 7.03
N GLY A 126 12.02 -0.23 6.85
CA GLY A 126 13.02 -1.06 7.54
C GLY A 126 13.20 -2.46 6.97
N LEU A 127 12.67 -2.75 5.77
CA LEU A 127 12.64 -4.09 5.17
C LEU A 127 13.56 -4.24 3.95
N GLU A 128 14.51 -3.32 3.71
CA GLU A 128 15.42 -3.43 2.56
C GLU A 128 16.28 -4.70 2.61
N SER A 129 16.81 -5.05 3.79
CA SER A 129 17.67 -6.22 3.95
C SER A 129 16.91 -7.54 3.84
N ASN A 130 15.62 -7.55 4.21
CA ASN A 130 14.75 -8.72 4.16
C ASN A 130 13.34 -8.36 3.65
N PRO A 131 13.20 -8.08 2.35
CA PRO A 131 11.94 -7.60 1.79
C PRO A 131 10.83 -8.65 1.84
N ASP A 132 11.17 -9.94 1.91
CA ASP A 132 10.20 -11.03 1.98
C ASP A 132 9.32 -10.97 3.24
N LYS A 133 9.79 -10.32 4.31
CA LYS A 133 9.02 -10.07 5.53
C LYS A 133 7.77 -9.20 5.38
N ILE A 134 7.57 -8.45 4.29
CA ILE A 134 6.34 -7.64 4.13
C ILE A 134 5.05 -8.48 4.06
N VAL A 135 5.13 -9.82 3.97
CA VAL A 135 3.96 -10.71 4.10
C VAL A 135 3.85 -11.38 5.47
N ASP A 136 4.80 -11.14 6.37
CA ASP A 136 4.59 -11.39 7.78
C ASP A 136 3.56 -10.38 8.32
N PRO A 137 2.49 -10.83 9.00
CA PRO A 137 1.43 -9.93 9.47
C PRO A 137 1.92 -8.79 10.37
N ALA A 138 2.89 -9.04 11.25
CA ALA A 138 3.38 -8.01 12.17
C ALA A 138 4.18 -6.96 11.41
N GLU A 139 5.10 -7.38 10.56
CA GLU A 139 5.91 -6.48 9.73
C GLU A 139 5.03 -5.68 8.75
N ALA A 140 4.02 -6.31 8.14
CA ALA A 140 3.07 -5.67 7.25
C ALA A 140 2.19 -4.63 7.97
N ALA A 141 1.73 -4.93 9.18
CA ALA A 141 0.92 -4.01 9.98
C ALA A 141 1.73 -2.77 10.39
N GLN A 142 2.98 -2.97 10.81
CA GLN A 142 3.90 -1.88 11.12
C GLN A 142 4.17 -1.02 9.88
N ALA A 143 4.40 -1.63 8.72
CA ALA A 143 4.65 -0.93 7.46
C ALA A 143 3.46 -0.04 7.05
N VAL A 144 2.26 -0.60 6.89
CA VAL A 144 1.09 0.16 6.41
C VAL A 144 0.72 1.32 7.33
N ILE A 145 0.82 1.13 8.65
CA ILE A 145 0.54 2.19 9.62
C ILE A 145 1.63 3.27 9.53
N LYS A 146 2.91 2.89 9.50
CA LYS A 146 4.02 3.83 9.35
C LYS A 146 3.84 4.69 8.11
N ASP A 147 3.47 4.09 7.00
CA ASP A 147 3.29 4.80 5.74
C ASP A 147 2.19 5.84 5.77
N MET A 148 1.04 5.52 6.38
CA MET A 148 -0.08 6.44 6.47
C MET A 148 0.16 7.54 7.52
N VAL A 149 0.92 7.25 8.57
CA VAL A 149 1.32 8.24 9.59
C VAL A 149 2.35 9.23 9.05
N GLU A 150 3.34 8.75 8.29
CA GLU A 150 4.45 9.57 7.79
C GLU A 150 4.23 10.12 6.38
N GLY A 151 3.23 9.61 5.66
CA GLY A 151 2.93 10.01 4.28
C GLY A 151 3.92 9.45 3.25
N ASN A 152 4.43 8.23 3.46
CA ASN A 152 5.49 7.66 2.61
C ASN A 152 5.06 7.32 1.17
N TYR A 153 3.76 7.36 0.86
CA TYR A 153 3.25 7.18 -0.49
C TYR A 153 3.23 8.48 -1.26
N THR A 154 2.45 9.47 -0.83
CA THR A 154 2.19 10.71 -1.60
C THR A 154 2.72 11.98 -0.94
N GLY A 155 3.33 11.87 0.24
CA GLY A 155 3.65 12.99 1.14
C GLY A 155 2.47 13.45 2.01
N LYS A 156 1.26 12.93 1.77
CA LYS A 156 0.08 13.22 2.59
C LYS A 156 -0.06 12.20 3.71
N LYS A 157 -0.39 12.67 4.92
CA LYS A 157 -0.48 11.83 6.12
C LYS A 157 -1.86 11.85 6.77
N LEU A 158 -2.12 10.89 7.66
CA LEU A 158 -3.37 10.77 8.42
C LEU A 158 -3.78 12.09 9.09
N SER A 159 -2.83 12.77 9.75
CA SER A 159 -3.10 14.02 10.47
C SER A 159 -3.51 15.19 9.57
N ASP A 160 -3.25 15.13 8.25
CA ASP A 160 -3.67 16.18 7.31
C ASP A 160 -5.20 16.16 7.09
N TYR A 161 -5.85 15.01 7.32
CA TYR A 161 -7.28 14.80 7.05
C TYR A 161 -8.10 14.38 8.27
N ILE A 162 -7.46 13.71 9.22
CA ILE A 162 -8.12 13.04 10.34
C ILE A 162 -7.43 13.47 11.65
N THR A 163 -8.18 14.21 12.46
CA THR A 163 -7.75 14.78 13.74
C THR A 163 -8.80 14.46 14.81
N LEU A 164 -8.59 14.93 16.05
CA LEU A 164 -9.59 14.83 17.12
C LEU A 164 -10.91 15.54 16.79
N LYS A 165 -10.89 16.55 15.90
CA LYS A 165 -12.06 17.39 15.58
C LYS A 165 -12.64 17.12 14.19
N LYS A 166 -11.95 16.34 13.36
CA LYS A 166 -12.27 16.18 11.93
C LYS A 166 -12.00 14.76 11.46
N SER A 167 -12.91 14.19 10.70
CA SER A 167 -12.75 12.88 10.04
C SER A 167 -13.04 12.99 8.54
N ASP A 168 -12.10 13.55 7.76
CA ASP A 168 -12.25 13.68 6.31
C ASP A 168 -11.77 12.42 5.58
N PHE A 169 -12.53 11.33 5.77
CA PHE A 169 -12.21 10.02 5.20
C PHE A 169 -12.23 10.01 3.66
N THR A 170 -13.00 10.90 3.03
CA THR A 170 -13.04 10.97 1.57
C THR A 170 -11.72 11.51 1.03
N ASN A 171 -11.26 12.67 1.52
CA ASN A 171 -9.99 13.24 1.02
C ASN A 171 -8.76 12.50 1.53
N ALA A 172 -8.86 11.77 2.64
CA ALA A 172 -7.80 10.91 3.15
C ALA A 172 -7.33 9.85 2.14
N ARG A 173 -8.10 9.56 1.07
CA ARG A 173 -7.64 8.68 -0.01
C ARG A 173 -6.32 9.12 -0.63
N GLN A 174 -6.08 10.43 -0.66
CA GLN A 174 -4.85 11.08 -1.10
C GLN A 174 -3.59 10.63 -0.35
N ILE A 175 -3.71 9.99 0.81
CA ILE A 175 -2.58 9.37 1.52
C ILE A 175 -1.96 8.25 0.67
N ILE A 176 -2.78 7.42 0.02
CA ILE A 176 -2.33 6.23 -0.73
C ILE A 176 -2.37 6.46 -2.24
N ASN A 177 -3.43 7.11 -2.74
CA ASN A 177 -3.64 7.32 -4.17
C ASN A 177 -4.50 8.57 -4.39
N ARG A 178 -4.76 8.97 -5.63
CA ARG A 178 -5.80 9.98 -5.93
C ARG A 178 -7.18 9.51 -5.48
N LEU A 179 -8.23 10.28 -5.73
CA LEU A 179 -9.59 10.05 -5.18
C LEU A 179 -10.34 8.82 -5.71
N ASP A 180 -9.66 7.88 -6.38
CA ASP A 180 -10.21 6.59 -6.78
C ASP A 180 -10.84 5.84 -5.59
N SER A 181 -12.12 5.45 -5.74
CA SER A 181 -12.90 4.73 -4.73
C SER A 181 -13.01 5.44 -3.38
N ALA A 182 -12.72 6.76 -3.30
CA ALA A 182 -12.71 7.52 -2.06
C ALA A 182 -14.03 7.41 -1.28
N ALA A 183 -15.18 7.55 -1.95
CA ALA A 183 -16.50 7.44 -1.31
C ALA A 183 -16.76 6.05 -0.69
N LEU A 184 -16.34 4.98 -1.38
CA LEU A 184 -16.47 3.60 -0.91
C LEU A 184 -15.59 3.36 0.33
N ILE A 185 -14.33 3.78 0.26
CA ILE A 185 -13.37 3.62 1.37
C ILE A 185 -13.82 4.46 2.57
N ALA A 186 -14.32 5.67 2.34
CA ALA A 186 -14.91 6.51 3.39
C ALA A 186 -16.13 5.85 4.05
N GLY A 187 -16.94 5.11 3.28
CA GLY A 187 -18.01 4.26 3.81
C GLY A 187 -17.48 3.21 4.77
N PHE A 188 -16.49 2.41 4.34
CA PHE A 188 -15.86 1.43 5.22
C PHE A 188 -15.23 2.08 6.47
N ALA A 189 -14.63 3.25 6.34
CA ALA A 189 -14.01 3.97 7.45
C ALA A 189 -15.05 4.39 8.50
N ARG A 190 -16.25 4.83 8.09
CA ARG A 190 -17.35 5.10 9.03
C ARG A 190 -17.79 3.82 9.75
N ASP A 191 -17.98 2.73 9.02
CA ASP A 191 -18.39 1.44 9.60
C ASP A 191 -17.35 0.86 10.59
N TYR A 192 -16.05 1.09 10.32
CA TYR A 192 -14.97 0.73 11.24
C TYR A 192 -14.89 1.68 12.43
N ASP A 193 -15.11 2.99 12.27
CA ASP A 193 -15.11 3.95 13.38
C ASP A 193 -16.23 3.62 14.37
N ASP A 194 -17.42 3.29 13.88
CA ASP A 194 -18.55 2.86 14.70
C ASP A 194 -18.26 1.54 15.42
N ALA A 195 -17.67 0.56 14.72
CA ALA A 195 -17.31 -0.72 15.31
C ALA A 195 -16.22 -0.58 16.38
N LEU A 196 -15.20 0.26 16.15
CA LEU A 196 -14.16 0.56 17.14
C LEU A 196 -14.71 1.33 18.34
N ARG A 197 -15.68 2.23 18.12
CA ARG A 197 -16.34 2.95 19.21
C ARG A 197 -17.09 1.98 20.12
N ALA A 198 -17.78 0.99 19.54
CA ALA A 198 -18.50 -0.02 20.29
C ALA A 198 -17.60 -0.93 21.17
N THR A 199 -16.28 -0.96 20.93
CA THR A 199 -15.33 -1.68 21.79
C THR A 199 -14.68 -0.81 22.86
N GLY A 200 -15.04 0.48 22.94
CA GLY A 200 -14.38 1.46 23.82
C GLY A 200 -12.99 1.87 23.33
N TYR A 201 -12.64 1.67 22.05
CA TYR A 201 -11.34 2.11 21.53
C TYR A 201 -11.21 3.63 21.66
N GLY A 202 -10.21 4.06 22.44
CA GLY A 202 -9.95 5.48 22.72
C GLY A 202 -10.71 6.02 23.94
N GLU A 203 -11.52 5.20 24.61
CA GLU A 203 -12.12 5.51 25.90
C GLU A 203 -11.21 4.93 26.99
N GLY A 204 -10.44 5.77 27.68
CA GLY A 204 -9.61 5.36 28.83
C GLY A 204 -8.09 5.36 28.66
N SER A 205 -7.50 5.93 27.60
CA SER A 205 -6.06 6.25 27.58
C SER A 205 -5.82 7.70 27.98
N THR A 206 -5.35 7.88 29.21
CA THR A 206 -4.75 9.13 29.69
C THR A 206 -3.47 9.42 28.91
N LYS A 207 -3.47 10.57 28.23
CA LYS A 207 -2.31 11.34 27.69
C LYS A 207 -1.42 10.60 26.66
N PRO A 208 -1.31 11.09 25.41
CA PRO A 208 -0.19 10.68 24.56
C PRO A 208 1.11 11.09 25.24
N ALA A 209 2.11 10.19 25.27
CA ALA A 209 3.48 10.61 25.56
C ALA A 209 3.80 11.81 24.66
N PRO A 210 4.37 12.91 25.19
CA PRO A 210 4.80 14.01 24.35
C PRO A 210 5.69 13.43 23.26
N VAL A 211 5.36 13.70 22.00
CA VAL A 211 6.35 13.60 20.94
C VAL A 211 7.41 14.61 21.35
N GLU A 212 8.52 14.11 21.89
CA GLU A 212 9.64 14.93 22.33
C GLU A 212 10.19 15.61 21.07
N SER A 213 9.81 16.87 20.88
CA SER A 213 10.40 17.74 19.88
C SER A 213 11.85 17.95 20.30
N THR A 214 12.76 17.17 19.72
CA THR A 214 14.18 17.46 19.81
C THR A 214 14.40 18.86 19.22
N PRO A 215 15.05 19.79 19.94
CA PRO A 215 15.30 21.12 19.41
C PRO A 215 16.30 21.02 18.25
N GLU A 216 15.95 21.69 17.16
CA GLU A 216 16.74 21.82 15.94
C GLU A 216 18.03 22.63 16.23
N PRO A 217 19.24 22.07 16.04
CA PRO A 217 20.47 22.86 16.04
C PRO A 217 20.57 23.60 14.70
N GLY A 218 20.87 24.89 14.77
CA GLY A 218 20.92 25.82 13.64
C GLY A 218 21.74 25.35 12.43
N ALA A 219 21.26 25.80 11.26
CA ALA A 219 21.71 25.48 9.92
C ALA A 219 23.23 25.67 9.66
N PRO A 220 23.72 25.05 8.59
CA PRO A 220 24.43 25.81 7.56
C PRO A 220 23.69 25.81 6.21
N GLU A 221 23.98 26.86 5.44
CA GLU A 221 23.44 27.21 4.14
C GLU A 221 23.65 26.16 3.02
N GLU A 222 22.71 26.22 2.06
CA GLU A 222 22.67 25.70 0.68
C GLU A 222 23.62 24.58 0.21
N SER A 223 23.01 23.49 -0.30
CA SER A 223 23.25 23.05 -1.68
C SER A 223 22.13 22.11 -2.18
N GLY A 224 21.38 22.56 -3.18
CA GLY A 224 20.62 21.75 -4.16
C GLY A 224 19.78 20.58 -3.65
N GLN A 225 18.56 20.85 -3.16
CA GLN A 225 17.53 19.82 -3.07
C GLN A 225 17.08 19.42 -4.49
N PRO A 226 17.03 18.12 -4.85
CA PRO A 226 16.33 17.72 -6.06
C PRO A 226 14.84 17.98 -5.87
N GLU A 227 14.26 18.70 -6.84
CA GLU A 227 12.83 18.92 -7.04
C GLU A 227 11.97 17.69 -6.67
N PRO A 228 10.78 17.88 -6.08
CA PRO A 228 9.86 16.78 -5.78
C PRO A 228 9.52 16.06 -7.09
N ILE A 229 10.11 14.88 -7.26
CA ILE A 229 9.88 14.03 -8.42
C ILE A 229 8.39 13.71 -8.45
N GLY A 230 7.69 14.31 -9.42
CA GLY A 230 6.27 14.16 -9.64
C GLY A 230 5.88 12.69 -9.59
N LEU A 231 5.23 12.31 -8.49
CA LEU A 231 4.80 10.95 -8.24
C LEU A 231 3.65 10.63 -9.20
N GLY A 232 4.01 10.14 -10.39
CA GLY A 232 3.10 9.48 -11.30
C GLY A 232 2.58 8.23 -10.61
N ALA A 233 1.52 8.40 -9.82
CA ALA A 233 0.76 7.34 -9.17
C ALA A 233 0.37 6.30 -10.20
N LEU A 234 1.20 5.26 -10.31
CA LEU A 234 0.81 3.97 -10.84
C LEU A 234 0.89 2.99 -9.69
N VAL A 235 0.03 3.20 -8.69
CA VAL A 235 -0.47 2.08 -7.91
C VAL A 235 -1.13 1.19 -8.95
N VAL A 236 -0.45 0.12 -9.35
CA VAL A 236 -1.04 -0.91 -10.19
C VAL A 236 -2.29 -1.34 -9.44
N LYS A 237 -3.46 -0.98 -9.96
CA LYS A 237 -4.73 -1.56 -9.55
C LYS A 237 -4.66 -3.05 -9.91
N LEU A 238 -3.98 -3.85 -9.09
CA LEU A 238 -4.04 -5.30 -9.15
C LEU A 238 -5.37 -5.80 -8.56
N PHE A 239 -6.30 -4.90 -8.17
CA PHE A 239 -7.59 -5.25 -7.59
C PHE A 239 -8.69 -5.64 -8.59
N ALA A 240 -8.40 -5.76 -9.88
CA ALA A 240 -9.35 -6.39 -10.81
C ALA A 240 -9.21 -7.93 -10.92
N ALA A 241 -8.15 -8.55 -10.38
CA ALA A 241 -7.82 -9.93 -10.74
C ALA A 241 -8.24 -11.01 -9.72
N ILE A 242 -8.65 -10.66 -8.50
CA ILE A 242 -9.13 -11.65 -7.50
C ILE A 242 -10.66 -11.79 -7.52
N ALA A 243 -11.40 -10.76 -7.95
CA ALA A 243 -12.87 -10.79 -7.98
C ALA A 243 -13.48 -11.56 -9.18
N ALA A 244 -12.68 -11.89 -10.21
CA ALA A 244 -13.16 -12.53 -11.44
C ALA A 244 -13.17 -14.07 -11.41
N ILE A 245 -12.93 -14.71 -10.25
CA ILE A 245 -12.92 -16.18 -10.12
C ILE A 245 -14.28 -16.77 -9.69
N PHE A 246 -15.28 -15.95 -9.31
CA PHE A 246 -16.62 -16.46 -8.92
C PHE A 246 -17.81 -15.68 -9.53
N LYS A 247 -17.71 -15.25 -10.79
CA LYS A 247 -18.87 -14.88 -11.61
C LYS A 247 -18.90 -15.73 -12.87
N GLY A 248 -19.31 -16.99 -12.72
CA GLY A 248 -19.39 -17.92 -13.84
C GLY A 248 -20.05 -19.23 -13.46
N LYS A 249 -21.36 -19.19 -13.21
CA LYS A 249 -22.39 -20.20 -13.57
C LYS A 249 -23.61 -20.03 -12.67
N SER A 250 -24.51 -19.15 -13.09
CA SER A 250 -25.93 -19.27 -12.78
C SER A 250 -26.68 -19.03 -14.08
N SER A 251 -27.10 -20.13 -14.70
CA SER A 251 -28.19 -20.20 -15.67
C SER A 251 -28.50 -21.68 -15.87
N GLU A 252 -29.60 -22.09 -15.24
CA GLU A 252 -30.62 -23.06 -15.65
C GLU A 252 -30.25 -24.09 -16.74
N GLN A 253 -30.54 -25.36 -16.47
CA GLN A 253 -31.68 -26.07 -17.08
C GLN A 253 -31.93 -27.42 -16.38
N ILE A 254 -33.23 -27.65 -16.11
CA ILE A 254 -33.97 -28.84 -15.63
C ILE A 254 -33.83 -29.18 -14.15
#